data_AF-V1HYP5-F1
#
_entry.id   AF-V1HYP5-F1
#
_cell.length_a   1.000
_cell.length_b   1.000
_cell.length_c   1.000
_cell.angle_alpha   90.00
_cell.angle_beta   90.00
_cell.angle_gamma   90.00
#
_symmetry.space_group_name_H-M   'P 1'
#
loop_
_entity.id
_entity.type
_entity.pdbx_description
1 polymer ?
#
loop_
_entity_poly.entity_id
_entity_poly.type
_entity_poly.pdbx_seq_one_letter_code
_entity_poly.pdbx_strand_id
1 'polypeptide(L)'
;MRFTTPEYRQKLLSAARLILKQERSVIRDNLDLLESAAELRDGWRVDGFMPYSYQAQWFESGFKFRLRYLSAANRIGKTFCAAAEFSYHATGCYPDWWRGYRVPTELIGLSRIMWVVGYRIKQGMSRRETAGITAQWSASSGV
;
A
#
# COMPACT_ATOMS: atom_id res chain seq x y z
N MET A 1 -14.72 15.78 -5.18
CA MET A 1 -13.34 15.36 -4.86
C MET A 1 -12.40 16.46 -5.36
N ARG A 2 -11.52 17.03 -4.51
CA ARG A 2 -10.51 17.99 -4.98
C ARG A 2 -9.30 17.22 -5.52
N PHE A 3 -9.00 17.36 -6.81
CA PHE A 3 -7.74 16.88 -7.36
C PHE A 3 -6.59 17.71 -6.79
N THR A 4 -5.57 17.05 -6.26
CA THR A 4 -4.42 17.68 -5.58
C THR A 4 -3.14 16.96 -5.98
N THR A 5 -2.04 17.69 -6.18
CA THR A 5 -0.76 17.09 -6.54
C THR A 5 -0.06 16.51 -5.29
N PRO A 6 0.78 15.47 -5.42
CA PRO A 6 1.48 14.88 -4.27
C PRO A 6 2.31 15.90 -3.47
N GLU A 7 2.93 16.87 -4.15
CA GLU A 7 3.79 17.90 -3.56
C GLU A 7 2.97 18.88 -2.72
N TYR A 8 1.75 19.22 -3.16
CA TYR A 8 0.82 20.01 -2.36
C TYR A 8 0.40 19.26 -1.10
N ARG A 9 0.04 17.97 -1.22
CA ARG A 9 -0.37 17.14 -0.07
C ARG A 9 0.78 17.00 0.95
N GLN A 10 2.00 16.73 0.48
CA GLN A 10 3.18 16.67 1.35
C GLN A 10 3.47 18.01 2.03
N LYS A 11 3.36 19.14 1.30
CA LYS A 11 3.51 20.49 1.90
C LYS A 11 2.47 20.74 2.99
N LEU A 12 1.18 20.49 2.76
CA LEU A 12 0.14 20.69 3.77
C LEU A 12 0.35 19.79 5.00
N LEU A 13 0.69 18.51 4.78
CA LEU A 13 0.99 17.56 5.86
C LEU A 13 2.25 17.96 6.65
N SER A 14 3.26 18.57 6.02
CA SER A 14 4.44 19.09 6.72
C SER A 14 4.12 20.35 7.54
N ALA A 15 3.33 21.28 6.99
CA ALA A 15 2.87 22.48 7.70
C ALA A 15 2.03 22.12 8.93
N ALA A 16 1.07 21.20 8.79
CA ALA A 16 0.28 20.70 9.91
C ALA A 16 1.15 20.05 11.02
N ARG A 17 2.19 19.28 10.65
CA ARG A 17 3.15 18.72 11.62
C ARG A 17 4.00 19.77 12.33
N LEU A 18 4.21 20.94 11.73
CA LEU A 18 4.91 22.06 12.37
C LEU A 18 3.98 22.82 13.31
N ILE A 19 2.75 23.11 12.88
CA ILE A 19 1.71 23.78 13.68
C ILE A 19 1.39 22.97 14.95
N LEU A 20 1.24 21.65 14.83
CA LEU A 20 0.98 20.75 15.97
C LEU A 20 2.14 20.66 17.00
N LYS A 21 3.29 21.31 16.75
CA LYS A 21 4.39 21.46 17.71
C LYS A 21 4.44 22.85 18.37
N GLN A 22 3.58 23.78 17.96
CA GLN A 22 3.53 25.15 18.49
C GLN A 22 2.60 25.23 19.71
N GLU A 23 2.47 26.44 20.25
CA GLU A 23 1.54 26.74 21.34
C GLU A 23 0.06 26.53 20.96
N ARG A 24 -0.77 26.35 21.99
CA ARG A 24 -2.21 26.09 21.86
C ARG A 24 -3.00 27.27 21.26
N SER A 25 -2.43 28.47 21.24
CA SER A 25 -2.89 29.63 20.46
C SER A 25 -2.82 29.31 18.95
N VAL A 26 -1.60 29.18 18.43
CA VAL A 26 -1.31 28.89 17.01
C VAL A 26 -2.08 27.68 16.49
N ILE A 27 -2.24 26.63 17.30
CA ILE A 27 -3.03 25.43 16.94
C ILE A 27 -4.53 25.74 16.74
N ARG A 28 -5.12 26.63 17.55
CA ARG A 28 -6.52 27.07 17.36
C ARG A 28 -6.67 27.96 16.14
N ASP A 29 -5.74 28.89 15.95
CA ASP A 29 -5.78 29.89 14.88
C ASP A 29 -5.59 29.28 13.48
N ASN A 30 -5.19 28.00 13.41
CA ASN A 30 -4.95 27.25 12.17
C ASN A 30 -5.85 26.00 12.04
N LEU A 31 -7.02 25.97 12.71
CA LEU A 31 -7.89 24.78 12.77
C LEU A 31 -8.28 24.26 11.37
N ASP A 32 -8.71 25.14 10.46
CA ASP A 32 -9.14 24.81 9.08
C ASP A 32 -8.03 24.11 8.27
N LEU A 33 -6.77 24.47 8.52
CA LEU A 33 -5.59 23.86 7.89
C LEU A 33 -5.34 22.46 8.46
N LEU A 34 -5.50 22.29 9.78
CA LEU A 34 -5.38 21.00 10.44
C LEU A 34 -6.50 20.02 10.05
N GLU A 35 -7.72 20.52 9.86
CA GLU A 35 -8.85 19.76 9.31
C GLU A 35 -8.58 19.34 7.86
N SER A 36 -8.20 20.28 7.00
CA SER A 36 -7.79 20.01 5.60
C SER A 36 -6.66 18.96 5.52
N ALA A 37 -5.70 19.00 6.45
CA ALA A 37 -4.63 18.02 6.53
C ALA A 37 -5.10 16.64 7.04
N ALA A 38 -6.11 16.58 7.89
CA ALA A 38 -6.75 15.34 8.32
C ALA A 38 -7.55 14.69 7.19
N GLU A 39 -8.35 15.47 6.44
CA GLU A 39 -9.04 15.01 5.22
C GLU A 39 -8.05 14.40 4.22
N LEU A 40 -6.95 15.12 3.93
CA LEU A 40 -5.93 14.62 3.00
C LEU A 40 -5.25 13.34 3.51
N ARG A 41 -4.90 13.26 4.80
CA ARG A 41 -4.31 12.04 5.38
C ARG A 41 -5.23 10.84 5.23
N ASP A 42 -6.52 11.02 5.46
CA ASP A 42 -7.48 9.92 5.52
C ASP A 42 -7.98 9.49 4.14
N GLY A 43 -7.98 10.40 3.15
CA GLY A 43 -8.22 10.11 1.73
C GLY A 43 -6.99 9.60 0.96
N TRP A 44 -5.79 10.13 1.24
CA TRP A 44 -4.54 9.82 0.53
C TRP A 44 -3.55 9.01 1.37
N ARG A 45 -4.07 7.97 2.05
CA ARG A 45 -3.30 7.10 2.97
C ARG A 45 -2.03 6.49 2.36
N VAL A 46 -1.96 6.40 1.02
CA VAL A 46 -0.81 5.89 0.26
C VAL A 46 0.41 6.82 0.29
N ASP A 47 0.23 8.12 0.59
CA ASP A 47 1.33 9.08 0.78
C ASP A 47 2.09 8.82 2.08
N GLY A 48 1.38 8.32 3.11
CA GLY A 48 1.94 7.96 4.41
C GLY A 48 2.30 6.48 4.54
N PHE A 49 2.17 5.69 3.47
CA PHE A 49 2.37 4.25 3.54
C PHE A 49 3.86 3.88 3.58
N MET A 50 4.21 3.07 4.58
CA MET A 50 5.49 2.39 4.70
C MET A 50 5.23 0.89 4.76
N PRO A 51 5.79 0.09 3.84
CA PRO A 51 5.48 -1.33 3.77
C PRO A 51 6.18 -2.13 4.86
N TYR A 52 5.51 -3.18 5.35
CA TYR A 52 6.19 -4.23 6.10
C TYR A 52 7.19 -4.97 5.19
N SER A 53 8.23 -5.58 5.75
CA SER A 53 9.27 -6.30 4.99
C SER A 53 8.72 -7.32 3.99
N TYR A 54 7.66 -8.04 4.37
CA TYR A 54 6.97 -9.00 3.51
C TYR A 54 6.24 -8.34 2.31
N GLN A 55 5.76 -7.09 2.48
CA GLN A 55 5.09 -6.30 1.45
C GLN A 55 6.11 -5.71 0.47
N ALA A 56 7.26 -5.26 0.97
CA ALA A 56 8.37 -4.82 0.13
C ALA A 56 8.88 -5.95 -0.78
N GLN A 57 9.08 -7.16 -0.25
CA GLN A 57 9.43 -8.36 -1.03
C GLN A 57 8.36 -8.70 -2.09
N TRP A 58 7.08 -8.55 -1.73
CA TRP A 58 5.97 -8.73 -2.66
C TRP A 58 6.04 -7.73 -3.83
N PHE A 59 6.25 -6.44 -3.58
CA PHE A 59 6.40 -5.42 -4.63
C PHE A 59 7.63 -5.69 -5.52
N GLU A 60 8.78 -5.96 -4.91
CA GLU A 60 10.05 -6.25 -5.60
C GLU A 60 9.93 -7.45 -6.56
N SER A 61 9.19 -8.49 -6.16
CA SER A 61 8.95 -9.65 -7.03
C SER A 61 8.21 -9.31 -8.34
N GLY A 62 7.60 -8.13 -8.45
CA GLY A 62 6.88 -7.65 -9.64
C GLY A 62 7.78 -7.44 -10.86
N PHE A 63 9.09 -7.25 -10.66
CA PHE A 63 10.05 -7.23 -11.76
C PHE A 63 10.23 -8.60 -12.44
N LYS A 64 10.06 -9.70 -11.69
CA LYS A 64 10.30 -11.06 -12.19
C LYS A 64 9.02 -11.76 -12.64
N PHE A 65 7.88 -11.38 -12.06
CA PHE A 65 6.61 -12.06 -12.29
C PHE A 65 5.51 -11.03 -12.61
N ARG A 66 5.01 -11.07 -13.85
CA ARG A 66 3.79 -10.32 -14.23
C ARG A 66 2.59 -10.85 -13.47
N LEU A 67 2.47 -12.17 -13.39
CA LEU A 67 1.43 -12.86 -12.63
C LEU A 67 2.01 -13.29 -11.28
N ARG A 68 2.09 -12.34 -10.34
CA ARG A 68 2.38 -12.65 -8.93
C ARG A 68 1.11 -12.95 -8.20
N TYR A 69 1.22 -13.82 -7.21
CA TYR A 69 0.05 -14.52 -6.74
C TYR A 69 -0.77 -13.59 -5.73
N LEU A 70 -0.83 -13.26 -4.41
CA LEU A 70 -0.28 -13.36 -3.02
C LEU A 70 -1.15 -14.22 -2.06
N SER A 71 -0.55 -14.82 -1.04
CA SER A 71 -1.16 -15.60 0.05
C SER A 71 -0.39 -15.37 1.36
N ALA A 72 -1.11 -14.93 2.40
CA ALA A 72 -0.58 -14.64 3.73
C ALA A 72 -1.72 -14.54 4.77
N ALA A 73 -1.37 -14.45 6.04
CA ALA A 73 -2.29 -14.44 7.19
C ALA A 73 -3.40 -13.36 7.13
N ASN A 74 -4.40 -13.48 8.01
CA ASN A 74 -5.50 -12.51 8.09
C ASN A 74 -5.12 -11.27 8.91
N ARG A 75 -5.77 -10.14 8.62
CA ARG A 75 -5.56 -8.82 9.25
C ARG A 75 -4.16 -8.16 9.15
N ILE A 76 -3.15 -8.80 8.56
CA ILE A 76 -1.79 -8.23 8.37
C ILE A 76 -1.67 -7.07 7.35
N GLY A 77 -2.78 -6.56 6.79
CA GLY A 77 -2.76 -5.48 5.80
C GLY A 77 -2.66 -5.89 4.33
N LYS A 78 -2.82 -7.18 3.98
CA LYS A 78 -2.73 -7.67 2.58
C LYS A 78 -3.61 -6.91 1.57
N THR A 79 -4.82 -6.50 1.96
CA THR A 79 -5.74 -5.71 1.11
C THR A 79 -5.18 -4.31 0.81
N PHE A 80 -4.66 -3.61 1.82
CA PHE A 80 -4.11 -2.26 1.63
C PHE A 80 -2.81 -2.28 0.82
N CYS A 81 -1.97 -3.30 1.03
CA CYS A 81 -0.76 -3.54 0.24
C CYS A 81 -1.07 -3.63 -1.28
N ALA A 82 -2.07 -4.42 -1.67
CA ALA A 82 -2.49 -4.53 -3.07
C ALA A 82 -3.13 -3.24 -3.61
N ALA A 83 -3.94 -2.54 -2.80
CA ALA A 83 -4.54 -1.27 -3.19
C ALA A 83 -3.50 -0.14 -3.37
N ALA A 84 -2.46 -0.10 -2.53
CA ALA A 84 -1.36 0.85 -2.67
C ALA A 84 -0.58 0.62 -3.97
N GLU A 85 -0.19 -0.62 -4.25
CA GLU A 85 0.45 -1.02 -5.52
C GLU A 85 -0.39 -0.68 -6.74
N PHE A 86 -1.69 -1.00 -6.72
CA PHE A 86 -2.63 -0.58 -7.77
C PHE A 86 -2.64 0.94 -7.95
N SER A 87 -2.67 1.72 -6.85
CA SER A 87 -2.68 3.18 -6.91
C SER A 87 -1.38 3.76 -7.52
N TYR A 88 -0.21 3.21 -7.19
CA TYR A 88 1.06 3.63 -7.78
C TYR A 88 1.15 3.26 -9.26
N HIS A 89 0.62 2.09 -9.65
CA HIS A 89 0.50 1.69 -11.06
C HIS A 89 -0.48 2.55 -11.86
N ALA A 90 -1.60 2.97 -11.26
CA ALA A 90 -2.63 3.79 -11.91
C ALA A 90 -2.26 5.27 -12.01
N THR A 91 -1.38 5.78 -11.14
CA THR A 91 -1.01 7.21 -11.06
C THR A 91 0.43 7.52 -11.49
N GLY A 92 1.31 6.52 -11.58
CA GLY A 92 2.75 6.72 -11.75
C GLY A 92 3.47 7.31 -10.52
N CYS A 93 2.75 7.62 -9.44
CA CYS A 93 3.28 8.28 -8.24
C CYS A 93 3.99 7.29 -7.31
N TYR A 94 5.06 6.66 -7.79
CA TYR A 94 5.87 5.71 -7.02
C TYR A 94 6.74 6.42 -5.98
N PRO A 95 6.70 6.02 -4.69
CA PRO A 95 7.58 6.58 -3.67
C PRO A 95 9.05 6.17 -3.87
N ASP A 96 9.98 6.88 -3.23
CA ASP A 96 11.43 6.66 -3.37
C ASP A 96 11.86 5.27 -2.93
N TRP A 97 11.20 4.70 -1.91
CA TRP A 97 11.45 3.34 -1.43
C TRP A 97 10.97 2.25 -2.40
N TRP A 98 10.22 2.58 -3.46
CA TRP A 98 9.60 1.58 -4.34
C TRP A 98 10.62 0.87 -5.22
N ARG A 99 10.94 -0.37 -4.83
CA ARG A 99 11.78 -1.35 -5.55
C ARG A 99 10.98 -2.38 -6.36
N GLY A 100 9.68 -2.15 -6.56
CA GLY A 100 8.86 -2.97 -7.46
C GLY A 100 8.95 -2.52 -8.92
N TYR A 101 8.32 -3.29 -9.81
CA TYR A 101 8.10 -2.86 -11.19
C TYR A 101 7.46 -1.47 -11.24
N ARG A 102 7.89 -0.62 -12.18
CA ARG A 102 7.27 0.69 -12.46
C ARG A 102 6.67 0.64 -13.85
N VAL A 103 5.37 0.88 -13.95
CA VAL A 103 4.65 1.05 -15.23
C VAL A 103 5.26 2.26 -15.96
N PRO A 104 5.75 2.09 -17.21
CA PRO A 104 6.22 3.20 -18.04
C PRO A 104 5.11 4.24 -18.26
N THR A 105 5.46 5.52 -18.31
CA THR A 105 4.50 6.64 -18.39
C THR A 105 3.47 6.47 -19.51
N GLU A 106 3.92 6.01 -20.68
CA GLU A 106 3.08 5.78 -21.87
C GLU A 106 2.05 4.64 -21.71
N LEU A 107 2.18 3.80 -20.67
CA LEU A 107 1.22 2.74 -20.35
C LEU A 107 0.29 3.12 -19.17
N ILE A 108 0.49 4.27 -18.52
CA ILE A 108 -0.40 4.77 -17.48
C ILE A 108 -1.72 5.20 -18.14
N GLY A 109 -2.80 4.49 -17.82
CA GLY A 109 -4.13 4.69 -18.41
C GLY A 109 -4.49 3.71 -19.54
N LEU A 110 -3.53 3.06 -20.20
CA LEU A 110 -3.80 2.07 -21.26
C LEU A 110 -4.21 0.67 -20.75
N SER A 111 -4.93 0.62 -19.62
CA SER A 111 -5.61 -0.56 -19.07
C SER A 111 -4.82 -1.89 -18.93
N ARG A 112 -3.48 -1.87 -19.01
CA ARG A 112 -2.61 -3.03 -18.66
C ARG A 112 -2.47 -3.19 -17.13
N ILE A 113 -3.60 -3.14 -16.44
CA ILE A 113 -3.74 -3.25 -14.99
C ILE A 113 -3.39 -4.69 -14.56
N MET A 114 -2.45 -4.83 -13.63
CA MET A 114 -1.86 -6.12 -13.27
C MET A 114 -2.62 -6.82 -12.12
N TRP A 115 -3.78 -7.41 -12.44
CA TRP A 115 -4.65 -8.19 -11.53
C TRP A 115 -4.24 -9.67 -11.41
N VAL A 116 -3.74 -10.17 -10.25
CA VAL A 116 -3.54 -11.62 -9.94
C VAL A 116 -3.69 -11.95 -8.42
N VAL A 117 -3.81 -13.25 -8.06
CA VAL A 117 -4.25 -13.88 -6.77
C VAL A 117 -3.35 -15.08 -6.31
N GLY A 118 -2.92 -15.29 -5.02
CA GLY A 118 -2.36 -16.58 -4.46
C GLY A 118 -0.90 -16.87 -3.90
N TYR A 119 0.15 -16.03 -3.97
CA TYR A 119 1.62 -16.33 -3.82
C TYR A 119 2.20 -16.63 -2.41
N ARG A 120 3.23 -17.48 -2.38
CA ARG A 120 3.84 -18.03 -1.16
C ARG A 120 5.19 -17.36 -0.79
N ILE A 121 5.22 -16.66 0.34
CA ILE A 121 6.47 -16.22 0.98
C ILE A 121 7.13 -17.43 1.66
N LYS A 122 8.37 -17.75 1.32
CA LYS A 122 9.18 -18.76 2.03
C LYS A 122 9.87 -18.12 3.23
N GLN A 123 9.21 -18.07 4.39
CA GLN A 123 9.90 -17.93 5.67
C GLN A 123 10.27 -19.32 6.23
N GLY A 124 11.40 -19.39 6.94
CA GLY A 124 11.96 -20.64 7.46
C GLY A 124 11.32 -21.08 8.78
N MET A 125 10.03 -21.46 8.74
CA MET A 125 9.35 -22.10 9.88
C MET A 125 9.53 -23.62 9.88
N SER A 126 9.38 -24.25 11.05
CA SER A 126 9.80 -25.63 11.26
C SER A 126 8.75 -26.66 10.81
N ARG A 127 9.19 -27.89 10.51
CA ARG A 127 8.33 -29.02 10.06
C ARG A 127 7.17 -29.40 11.01
N ARG A 128 7.13 -28.88 12.25
CA ARG A 128 6.09 -29.23 13.24
C ARG A 128 4.80 -28.42 13.09
N GLU A 129 4.86 -27.22 12.51
CA GLU A 129 3.71 -26.33 12.37
C GLU A 129 2.89 -26.61 11.09
N THR A 130 3.51 -27.25 10.09
CA THR A 130 2.87 -27.57 8.80
C THR A 130 1.71 -28.57 8.87
N ALA A 131 1.55 -29.30 9.97
CA ALA A 131 0.51 -30.35 10.10
C ALA A 131 -0.92 -29.80 10.13
N GLY A 132 -1.14 -28.55 10.56
CA GLY A 132 -2.48 -27.98 10.77
C GLY A 132 -3.16 -27.39 9.52
N ILE A 133 -2.48 -27.31 8.38
CA ILE A 133 -2.94 -26.51 7.21
C ILE A 133 -3.36 -27.38 6.01
N THR A 134 -2.87 -28.62 5.90
CA THR A 134 -3.16 -29.50 4.74
C THR A 134 -4.53 -30.18 4.77
N ALA A 135 -5.19 -30.21 5.93
CA ALA A 135 -6.35 -31.10 6.18
C ALA A 135 -7.72 -30.55 5.71
N GLN A 136 -7.80 -29.31 5.22
CA GLN A 136 -9.09 -28.62 5.02
C GLN A 136 -9.35 -28.18 3.56
N TRP A 137 -8.59 -28.71 2.60
CA TRP A 137 -8.70 -28.35 1.16
C TRP A 137 -8.87 -29.56 0.22
N SER A 138 -9.30 -30.71 0.74
CA SER A 138 -9.58 -31.94 -0.03
C SER A 138 -11.01 -32.48 0.17
N ALA A 139 -11.91 -31.69 0.77
CA ALA A 139 -13.23 -32.14 1.23
C ALA A 139 -14.43 -31.39 0.61
N SER A 140 -14.19 -30.46 -0.32
CA SER A 140 -15.20 -29.53 -0.86
C SER A 140 -15.24 -29.46 -2.38
N SER A 141 -14.57 -30.38 -3.08
CA SER A 141 -14.57 -30.49 -4.55
C SER A 141 -14.58 -31.97 -4.96
N GLY A 142 -15.70 -32.64 -4.74
CA GLY A 142 -15.95 -34.01 -5.19
C GLY A 142 -17.07 -34.04 -6.24
N VAL A 143 -16.69 -34.39 -7.47
CA VAL A 143 -17.52 -35.01 -8.51
C VAL A 143 -16.74 -36.24 -8.97
#